data_AF-A0A2N9IEI9-F1
#
_entry.id   AF-A0A2N9IEI9-F1
#
_cell.length_a   1.000
_cell.length_b   1.000
_cell.length_c   1.000
_cell.angle_alpha   90.00
_cell.angle_beta   90.00
_cell.angle_gamma   90.00
#
_symmetry.space_group_name_H-M   'P 1'
#
loop_
_entity.id
_entity.type
_entity.pdbx_description
1 polymer ?
#
loop_
_entity_poly.entity_id
_entity_poly.type
_entity_poly.pdbx_seq_one_letter_code
_entity_poly.pdbx_strand_id
1 'polypeptide(L)' 'MILVAIVAELLEEYTVLLARVLEHLFHSAPFPRRVRFLILRSLPFASPTTRPLIRAPS' A
#
# COMPACT_ATOMS: atom_id res chain seq x y z
N MET A 1 -13.92 -23.72 0.84
CA MET A 1 -12.62 -23.02 0.69
C MET A 1 -12.22 -22.77 -0.77
N ILE A 2 -12.84 -23.44 -1.75
CA ILE A 2 -12.52 -23.29 -3.19
C ILE A 2 -12.68 -21.86 -3.74
N LEU A 3 -13.72 -21.13 -3.31
CA LEU A 3 -13.96 -19.75 -3.76
C LEU A 3 -12.79 -18.83 -3.42
N VAL A 4 -12.19 -18.99 -2.24
CA VAL A 4 -11.05 -18.18 -1.79
C VAL A 4 -9.83 -18.46 -2.67
N ALA A 5 -9.60 -19.71 -3.05
CA ALA A 5 -8.50 -20.08 -3.94
C ALA A 5 -8.65 -19.45 -5.33
N ILE A 6 -9.86 -19.50 -5.90
CA ILE A 6 -10.16 -18.89 -7.20
C ILE A 6 -9.98 -17.37 -7.14
N VAL A 7 -10.49 -16.72 -6.07
CA VAL A 7 -10.34 -15.27 -5.90
C VAL A 7 -8.87 -14.90 -5.71
N ALA A 8 -8.08 -15.70 -4.99
CA ALA A 8 -6.66 -15.45 -4.79
C ALA A 8 -5.86 -15.56 -6.09
N GLU A 9 -6.12 -16.58 -6.90
CA GLU A 9 -5.50 -16.76 -8.22
C GLU A 9 -5.81 -15.59 -9.16
N LEU A 10 -7.07 -15.15 -9.20
CA LEU A 10 -7.47 -13.96 -9.95
C LEU A 10 -6.82 -12.67 -9.42
N LEU A 11 -6.70 -12.54 -8.10
CA LEU A 11 -6.06 -11.40 -7.46
C LEU A 11 -4.58 -11.33 -7.82
N GLU A 12 -3.89 -12.46 -7.88
CA GLU A 12 -2.47 -12.55 -8.23
C GLU A 12 -2.22 -11.98 -9.62
N GLU A 13 -2.95 -12.47 -10.63
CA GLU A 13 -2.84 -11.95 -12.01
C GLU A 13 -3.19 -10.46 -12.11
N TYR A 14 -4.25 -10.04 -11.40
CA TYR A 14 -4.64 -8.63 -11.35
C TYR A 14 -3.55 -7.75 -10.75
N THR A 15 -2.92 -8.18 -9.64
CA THR A 15 -1.86 -7.41 -8.99
C THR A 15 -0.61 -7.29 -9.84
N VAL A 16 -0.27 -8.32 -10.64
CA VAL A 16 0.86 -8.26 -11.58
C VAL A 16 0.61 -7.20 -12.66
N LEU A 17 -0.59 -7.17 -13.24
CA LEU A 17 -0.97 -6.14 -14.22
C LEU A 17 -0.99 -4.75 -13.59
N LEU A 18 -1.60 -4.64 -12.41
CA LEU A 18 -1.68 -3.39 -11.66
C LEU A 18 -0.29 -2.84 -11.33
N ALA A 19 0.65 -3.69 -10.92
CA ALA A 19 2.01 -3.29 -10.61
C ALA A 19 2.72 -2.68 -11.82
N ARG A 20 2.59 -3.30 -13.01
CA ARG A 20 3.16 -2.78 -14.25
C ARG A 20 2.56 -1.44 -14.67
N VAL A 21 1.25 -1.30 -14.53
CA VAL A 21 0.55 -0.03 -14.82
C VAL A 21 1.00 1.07 -13.86
N LEU A 22 1.10 0.76 -12.57
CA LEU A 22 1.58 1.70 -11.55
C LEU A 22 3.04 2.07 -11.78
N GLU A 23 3.89 1.11 -12.11
CA GLU A 23 5.28 1.32 -12.46
C GLU A 23 5.39 2.28 -13.65
N HIS A 24 4.63 2.05 -14.72
CA HIS A 24 4.59 2.96 -15.85
C HIS A 24 4.12 4.36 -15.44
N LEU A 25 3.05 4.47 -14.64
CA LEU A 25 2.55 5.75 -14.13
C LEU A 25 3.62 6.51 -13.33
N PHE A 26 4.35 5.80 -12.46
CA PHE A 26 5.41 6.39 -11.64
C PHE A 26 6.64 6.80 -12.44
N HIS A 27 6.92 6.12 -13.56
CA HIS A 27 8.01 6.49 -14.46
C HIS A 27 7.65 7.63 -15.42
N SER A 28 6.40 7.68 -15.89
CA SER A 28 5.93 8.63 -16.91
C SER A 28 5.75 10.07 -16.40
N ALA A 29 5.63 10.28 -15.09
CA ALA A 29 5.64 11.60 -14.49
C ALA A 29 6.34 11.56 -13.13
N PRO A 30 7.24 12.51 -12.81
CA PRO A 30 7.76 12.64 -11.46
C PRO A 30 6.60 13.04 -10.55
N PHE A 31 5.95 12.05 -9.93
CA PHE A 31 4.92 12.30 -8.94
C PHE A 31 5.49 13.28 -7.90
N PRO A 32 4.85 14.44 -7.68
CA PRO A 32 5.35 15.39 -6.70
C PRO A 32 5.53 14.65 -5.37
N ARG A 33 6.70 14.78 -4.74
CA ARG A 33 7.02 14.06 -3.47
C ARG A 33 5.88 14.14 -2.43
N ARG A 34 5.13 15.24 -2.46
CA ARG A 34 3.93 15.49 -1.65
C ARG A 34 2.77 14.52 -1.96
N VAL A 35 2.49 14.22 -3.22
CA VAL A 35 1.43 13.29 -3.63
C VAL A 35 1.78 11.86 -3.24
N ARG A 36 3.05 11.45 -3.44
CA ARG A 36 3.53 10.13 -3.01
C ARG A 36 3.39 9.94 -1.50
N PHE A 37 3.70 10.98 -0.73
CA PHE A 37 3.55 10.98 0.72
C PHE A 37 2.06 10.95 1.15
N LEU A 38 1.19 11.68 0.46
CA LEU A 38 -0.26 11.67 0.73
C LEU A 38 -0.89 10.31 0.44
N ILE A 39 -0.52 9.66 -0.67
CA ILE A 39 -0.98 8.29 -1.00
C ILE A 39 -0.58 7.34 0.12
N LEU A 40 0.71 7.32 0.50
CA LEU A 40 1.19 6.45 1.58
C LEU A 40 0.48 6.73 2.91
N ARG A 41 0.27 8.00 3.29
CA ARG A 41 -0.45 8.38 4.52
C ARG A 41 -1.93 8.00 4.49
N SER A 42 -2.56 7.96 3.31
CA SER A 42 -3.97 7.63 3.15
C SER A 42 -4.27 6.12 3.20
N LEU A 43 -3.24 5.27 3.11
CA LEU A 43 -3.43 3.83 3.20
C LEU A 43 -3.92 3.46 4.60
N PRO A 44 -4.97 2.63 4.72
CA PRO A 44 -5.57 2.26 6.01
C PRO A 44 -4.59 1.50 6.94
N PHE A 45 -3.51 0.94 6.39
CA PHE A 45 -2.43 0.27 7.14
C PHE A 45 -1.29 1.19 7.54
N ALA A 46 -1.23 2.41 7.00
CA ALA A 46 -0.15 3.36 7.24
C ALA A 46 -0.39 4.26 8.45
N SER A 47 -1.46 4.03 9.22
CA SER A 47 -1.62 4.66 10.53
C SER A 47 -0.31 4.48 11.29
N PRO A 48 0.42 5.56 11.62
CA PRO A 48 1.49 5.45 12.57
C PRO A 48 0.82 4.92 13.83
N THR A 49 1.23 3.73 14.24
CA THR A 49 0.95 3.25 15.58
C THR A 49 1.70 4.19 16.51
N THR A 50 1.14 5.38 16.76
CA THR A 50 1.51 6.23 17.88
C THR A 50 0.93 5.53 19.10
N ARG A 51 1.46 4.34 19.41
CA ARG A 51 1.37 3.82 20.77
C ARG A 51 2.20 4.80 21.59
N PRO A 52 1.61 5.50 22.56
CA PRO A 52 2.41 6.12 23.58
C PRO A 52 3.16 4.96 24.23
N LEU A 53 4.46 4.85 23.98
CA LEU A 53 5.33 4.07 24.85
C LEU A 53 5.20 4.75 26.21
N ILE A 54 4.34 4.17 27.05
CA ILE A 54 4.19 4.54 28.45
C ILE A 54 5.60 4.48 29.02
N ARG A 55 6.16 5.67 29.25
CA ARG A 55 7.44 5.84 29.91
C ARG A 55 7.28 5.28 31.31
N ALA A 56 7.92 4.14 31.58
CA ALA A 56 8.02 3.62 32.92
C ALA A 56 8.72 4.67 33.80
N PRO A 57 8.15 5.07 34.96
CA PRO A 57 8.83 5.94 35.89
C PRO A 57 10.03 5.23 36.51
N SER A 58 11.10 6.00 36.67
CA SER A 58 12.38 5.68 37.32
C SER A 58 12.24 5.20 38.75
#